data_AF-A0A2S8D8Z3-F1
#
_entry.id   AF-A0A2S8D8Z3-F1
#
_cell.length_a   1.000
_cell.length_b   1.000
_cell.length_c   1.000
_cell.angle_alpha   90.00
_cell.angle_beta   90.00
_cell.angle_gamma   90.00
#
_symmetry.space_group_name_H-M   'P 1'
#
loop_
_entity.id
_entity.type
_entity.pdbx_description
1 polymer ?
#
loop_
_entity_poly.entity_id
_entity_poly.type
_entity_poly.pdbx_seq_one_letter_code
_entity_poly.pdbx_strand_id
1 'polypeptide(L)'
;MMKKPVVIGLAVVVLAAVVAGGYWWYQSRQDNGLKLYGNVDIRTVNLSFRVGGRVESLAVDEGDAIKAGQVLGELDHKPYEIALMQVKAGVSVAQAQYDLMLAGYRDEEIAQAAAAVKQAQAAYDYAQNFYNRQQGLWKSRTISANDLENARSSRDQAQATLKSAQDKLRQYRSGNREQD
;
A
#
# COMPACT_ATOMS: atom_id res chain seq x y z
N MET A 1 -98.96 -33.41 57.80
CA MET A 1 -99.51 -32.04 57.65
C MET A 1 -98.38 -31.04 57.76
N MET A 2 -98.36 -30.04 56.88
CA MET A 2 -97.21 -29.21 56.48
C MET A 2 -96.73 -28.24 57.58
N LYS A 3 -95.42 -27.98 57.67
CA LYS A 3 -94.91 -26.64 58.02
C LYS A 3 -94.44 -25.96 56.72
N LYS A 4 -95.41 -25.36 56.02
CA LYS A 4 -95.23 -24.56 54.79
C LYS A 4 -94.13 -23.47 54.85
N PRO A 5 -93.70 -22.87 55.99
CA PRO A 5 -92.65 -21.84 55.94
C PRO A 5 -91.23 -22.36 55.67
N VAL A 6 -90.91 -23.63 55.94
CA VAL A 6 -89.54 -24.16 55.76
C VAL A 6 -89.21 -24.39 54.28
N VAL A 7 -90.20 -24.85 53.50
CA VAL A 7 -90.05 -25.08 52.05
C VAL A 7 -89.89 -23.76 51.30
N ILE A 8 -90.57 -22.70 51.76
CA ILE A 8 -90.44 -21.35 51.18
C ILE A 8 -89.04 -20.78 51.47
N GLY A 9 -88.52 -20.95 52.69
CA GLY A 9 -87.15 -20.53 53.02
C GLY A 9 -86.07 -21.23 52.19
N LEU A 10 -86.22 -22.54 51.97
CA LEU A 10 -85.29 -23.32 51.15
C LEU A 10 -85.34 -22.91 49.66
N ALA A 11 -86.51 -22.62 49.13
CA ALA A 11 -86.67 -22.12 47.76
C ALA A 11 -85.98 -20.76 47.56
N VAL A 12 -86.08 -19.84 48.53
CA VAL A 12 -85.44 -18.51 48.46
C VAL A 12 -83.90 -18.63 48.51
N VAL A 13 -83.37 -19.54 49.32
CA VAL A 13 -81.91 -19.77 49.39
C VAL A 13 -81.38 -20.35 48.09
N VAL A 14 -82.10 -21.29 47.47
CA VAL A 14 -81.72 -21.85 46.16
C VAL A 14 -81.78 -20.77 45.08
N LEU A 15 -82.81 -19.92 45.09
CA LEU A 15 -82.93 -18.82 44.12
C LEU A 15 -81.80 -17.79 44.30
N ALA A 16 -81.44 -17.45 45.53
CA ALA A 16 -80.31 -16.57 45.83
C ALA A 16 -78.97 -17.19 45.41
N ALA A 17 -78.78 -18.50 45.60
CA ALA A 17 -77.57 -19.20 45.17
C ALA A 17 -77.46 -19.27 43.63
N VAL A 18 -78.57 -19.44 42.92
CA VAL A 18 -78.60 -19.41 41.44
C VAL A 18 -78.33 -18.00 40.91
N VAL A 19 -78.88 -16.97 41.54
CA VAL A 19 -78.62 -15.57 41.15
C VAL A 19 -77.17 -15.19 41.46
N ALA A 20 -76.65 -15.55 42.64
CA ALA A 20 -75.27 -15.30 43.01
C ALA A 20 -74.29 -16.08 42.12
N GLY A 21 -74.56 -17.36 41.85
CA GLY A 21 -73.76 -18.19 40.94
C GLY A 21 -73.82 -17.72 39.50
N GLY A 22 -74.99 -17.29 39.03
CA GLY A 22 -75.17 -16.68 37.71
C GLY A 22 -74.44 -15.34 37.57
N TYR A 23 -74.48 -14.50 38.61
CA TYR A 23 -73.75 -13.23 38.65
C TYR A 23 -72.24 -13.47 38.67
N TRP A 24 -71.76 -14.42 39.48
CA TRP A 24 -70.33 -14.76 39.56
C TRP A 24 -69.81 -15.36 38.26
N TRP A 25 -70.62 -16.21 37.60
CA TRP A 25 -70.27 -16.78 36.30
C TRP A 25 -70.31 -15.76 35.17
N TYR A 26 -71.24 -14.79 35.22
CA TYR A 26 -71.28 -13.67 34.27
C TYR A 26 -70.05 -12.76 34.43
N GLN A 27 -69.68 -12.44 35.67
CA GLN A 27 -68.52 -11.60 35.97
C GLN A 27 -67.20 -12.29 35.63
N SER A 28 -67.08 -13.61 35.89
CA SER A 28 -65.89 -14.39 35.57
C SER A 28 -65.71 -14.64 34.06
N ARG A 29 -66.74 -14.41 33.24
CA ARG A 29 -66.65 -14.41 31.76
C ARG A 29 -66.29 -13.05 31.17
N GLN A 30 -66.18 -12.01 32.01
CA GLN A 30 -65.89 -10.65 31.57
C GLN A 30 -64.41 -10.26 31.72
N ASP A 31 -63.55 -11.18 32.17
CA ASP A 31 -62.09 -11.11 32.09
C ASP A 31 -61.60 -11.37 30.65
N ASN A 32 -62.13 -10.61 29.69
CA ASN A 32 -61.50 -10.46 28.39
C ASN A 32 -60.33 -9.50 28.55
N GLY A 33 -59.16 -10.04 28.94
CA GLY A 33 -57.91 -9.31 29.03
C GLY A 33 -57.69 -8.44 27.79
N LEU A 34 -57.34 -7.17 28.04
CA LEU A 34 -57.19 -6.13 27.02
C LEU A 34 -56.19 -6.57 25.93
N LYS A 35 -56.69 -6.93 24.75
CA LYS A 35 -55.85 -7.24 23.59
C LYS A 35 -55.53 -5.95 22.86
N LEU A 36 -54.32 -5.45 23.07
CA LEU A 36 -53.79 -4.28 22.36
C LEU A 36 -53.10 -4.74 21.09
N TYR A 37 -53.54 -4.20 19.95
CA TYR A 37 -52.82 -4.31 18.69
C TYR A 37 -51.96 -3.06 18.54
N GLY A 38 -50.67 -3.24 18.30
CA GLY A 38 -49.72 -2.16 18.08
C GLY A 38 -48.75 -2.54 16.97
N ASN A 39 -48.34 -1.55 16.18
CA ASN A 39 -47.27 -1.71 15.20
C ASN A 39 -45.97 -1.26 15.87
N VAL A 40 -44.92 -2.08 15.76
CA VAL A 40 -43.58 -1.71 16.18
C VAL A 40 -42.84 -1.22 14.94
N ASP A 41 -42.58 0.08 14.87
CA ASP A 41 -41.74 0.65 13.81
C ASP A 41 -40.27 0.33 14.10
N ILE A 42 -39.66 -0.47 13.22
CA ILE A 42 -38.24 -0.84 13.30
C ILE A 42 -37.51 -0.12 12.18
N ARG A 43 -36.42 0.58 12.53
CA ARG A 43 -35.51 1.17 11.55
C ARG A 43 -34.45 0.14 11.16
N THR A 44 -34.56 -0.38 9.93
CA THR A 44 -33.59 -1.33 9.37
C THR A 44 -32.48 -0.60 8.62
N VAL A 45 -31.24 -1.04 8.82
CA VAL A 45 -30.09 -0.61 8.03
C VAL A 45 -29.42 -1.84 7.42
N ASN A 46 -29.10 -1.77 6.14
CA ASN A 46 -28.36 -2.82 5.46
C ASN A 46 -26.86 -2.58 5.63
N LEU A 47 -26.16 -3.57 6.19
CA LEU A 47 -24.72 -3.55 6.36
C LEU A 47 -24.08 -4.37 5.22
N SER A 48 -22.98 -3.86 4.68
CA SER A 48 -22.21 -4.55 3.66
C SER A 48 -20.72 -4.30 3.86
N PHE A 49 -19.91 -5.21 3.33
CA PHE A 49 -18.47 -5.01 3.27
C PHE A 49 -18.12 -3.99 2.20
N ARG A 50 -17.11 -3.15 2.47
CA ARG A 50 -16.59 -2.18 1.49
C ARG A 50 -15.85 -2.85 0.32
N VAL A 51 -15.38 -4.06 0.53
CA VAL A 51 -14.64 -4.86 -0.44
C VAL A 51 -15.35 -6.20 -0.61
N GLY A 52 -15.29 -6.76 -1.83
CA GLY A 52 -15.75 -8.11 -2.08
C GLY A 52 -14.74 -9.13 -1.54
N GLY A 53 -15.22 -10.26 -1.03
CA GLY A 53 -14.36 -11.30 -0.49
C GLY A 53 -15.15 -12.51 0.02
N ARG A 54 -14.43 -13.57 0.40
CA ARG A 54 -15.02 -14.73 1.09
C ARG A 54 -15.20 -14.39 2.57
N VAL A 55 -16.36 -14.68 3.12
CA VAL A 55 -16.58 -14.60 4.58
C VAL A 55 -15.79 -15.72 5.25
N GLU A 56 -14.90 -15.36 6.17
CA GLU A 56 -14.12 -16.29 6.99
C GLU A 56 -14.88 -16.68 8.25
N SER A 57 -15.51 -15.72 8.91
CA SER A 57 -16.32 -15.97 10.10
C SER A 57 -17.45 -14.95 10.26
N LEU A 58 -18.52 -15.37 10.94
CA LEU A 58 -19.59 -14.53 11.42
C LEU A 58 -19.72 -14.75 12.93
N ALA A 59 -19.71 -13.69 13.72
CA ALA A 59 -19.61 -13.74 15.17
C ALA A 59 -20.95 -13.46 15.88
N VAL A 60 -22.04 -13.28 15.12
CA VAL A 60 -23.36 -12.91 15.62
C VAL A 60 -24.45 -13.68 14.87
N ASP A 61 -25.52 -14.00 15.59
CA ASP A 61 -26.71 -14.66 15.05
C ASP A 61 -27.91 -13.69 15.00
N GLU A 62 -28.98 -14.14 14.33
CA GLU A 62 -30.21 -13.35 14.21
C GLU A 62 -30.85 -13.10 15.59
N GLY A 63 -31.09 -11.83 15.91
CA GLY A 63 -31.69 -11.41 17.18
C GLY A 63 -30.70 -10.99 18.26
N ASP A 64 -29.39 -11.13 18.00
CA ASP A 64 -28.36 -10.71 18.95
C ASP A 64 -28.30 -9.18 19.13
N ALA A 65 -28.13 -8.75 20.38
CA ALA A 65 -27.91 -7.35 20.71
C ALA A 65 -26.43 -6.97 20.48
N ILE A 66 -26.19 -6.03 19.57
CA ILE A 66 -24.83 -5.59 19.20
C ILE A 66 -24.53 -4.18 19.68
N LYS A 67 -23.25 -3.86 19.87
CA LYS A 67 -22.76 -2.52 20.22
C LYS A 67 -22.06 -1.85 19.04
N ALA A 68 -22.03 -0.51 19.04
CA ALA A 68 -21.29 0.23 18.02
C ALA A 68 -19.79 -0.12 18.07
N GLY A 69 -19.19 -0.41 16.91
CA GLY A 69 -17.79 -0.82 16.79
C GLY A 69 -17.54 -2.32 17.03
N GLN A 70 -18.57 -3.10 17.33
CA GLN A 70 -18.45 -4.55 17.45
C GLN A 70 -18.19 -5.18 16.08
N VAL A 71 -17.21 -6.07 16.02
CA VAL A 71 -16.94 -6.88 14.81
C VAL A 71 -18.06 -7.92 14.70
N LEU A 72 -18.78 -7.87 13.59
CA LEU A 72 -19.92 -8.77 13.32
C LEU A 72 -19.48 -9.98 12.48
N GLY A 73 -18.46 -9.82 11.66
CA GLY A 73 -17.89 -10.88 10.83
C GLY A 73 -16.62 -10.41 10.14
N GLU A 74 -15.84 -11.37 9.67
CA GLU A 74 -14.53 -11.16 9.06
C GLU A 74 -14.48 -11.75 7.66
N LEU A 75 -13.81 -11.06 6.74
CA LEU A 75 -13.50 -11.58 5.40
C LEU A 75 -12.09 -12.18 5.41
N ASP A 76 -11.88 -13.20 4.59
CA ASP A 76 -10.56 -13.80 4.35
C ASP A 76 -9.56 -12.72 3.90
N HIS A 77 -8.67 -12.33 4.81
CA HIS A 77 -7.71 -11.25 4.59
C HIS A 77 -6.42 -11.71 3.89
N LYS A 78 -6.21 -13.03 3.71
CA LYS A 78 -4.95 -13.58 3.17
C LYS A 78 -4.56 -13.01 1.79
N PRO A 79 -5.48 -12.84 0.82
CA PRO A 79 -5.12 -12.24 -0.47
C PRO A 79 -4.58 -10.82 -0.33
N TYR A 80 -5.12 -10.05 0.61
CA TYR A 80 -4.67 -8.68 0.88
C TYR A 80 -3.31 -8.64 1.58
N GLU A 81 -3.05 -9.56 2.51
CA GLU A 81 -1.74 -9.71 3.14
C GLU A 81 -0.67 -10.09 2.11
N ILE A 82 -0.97 -11.03 1.21
CA ILE A 82 -0.06 -11.43 0.13
C ILE A 82 0.20 -10.24 -0.80
N ALA A 83 -0.83 -9.52 -1.22
CA ALA A 83 -0.68 -8.33 -2.05
C ALA A 83 0.16 -7.25 -1.35
N LEU A 84 -0.06 -7.03 -0.05
CA LEU A 84 0.72 -6.10 0.76
C LEU A 84 2.19 -6.52 0.84
N MET A 85 2.46 -7.80 1.08
CA MET A 85 3.83 -8.35 1.09
C MET A 85 4.52 -8.18 -0.27
N GLN A 86 3.81 -8.45 -1.37
CA GLN A 86 4.34 -8.27 -2.72
C GLN A 86 4.70 -6.81 -3.00
N VAL A 87 3.82 -5.87 -2.63
CA VAL A 87 4.10 -4.43 -2.81
C VAL A 87 5.26 -3.98 -1.91
N LYS A 88 5.32 -4.42 -0.66
CA LYS A 88 6.45 -4.13 0.25
C LYS A 88 7.77 -4.67 -0.30
N ALA A 89 7.77 -5.88 -0.87
CA ALA A 89 8.94 -6.42 -1.55
C ALA A 89 9.36 -5.56 -2.75
N GLY A 90 8.39 -5.07 -3.54
CA GLY A 90 8.63 -4.12 -4.62
C GLY A 90 9.29 -2.82 -4.14
N VAL A 91 8.82 -2.25 -3.03
CA VAL A 91 9.44 -1.07 -2.39
C VAL A 91 10.87 -1.37 -1.95
N SER A 92 11.11 -2.52 -1.32
CA SER A 92 12.47 -2.91 -0.89
C SER A 92 13.44 -3.05 -2.08
N VAL A 93 12.97 -3.59 -3.20
CA VAL A 93 13.75 -3.72 -4.44
C VAL A 93 14.04 -2.33 -5.03
N ALA A 94 13.05 -1.45 -5.06
CA ALA A 94 13.24 -0.08 -5.54
C ALA A 94 14.21 0.70 -4.65
N GLN A 95 14.12 0.56 -3.33
CA GLN A 95 15.06 1.17 -2.39
C GLN A 95 16.48 0.64 -2.61
N ALA A 96 16.67 -0.67 -2.76
CA ALA A 96 17.99 -1.24 -3.03
C ALA A 96 18.58 -0.75 -4.36
N GLN A 97 17.75 -0.55 -5.39
CA GLN A 97 18.19 0.04 -6.67
C GLN A 97 18.56 1.52 -6.51
N TYR A 98 17.78 2.27 -5.73
CA TYR A 98 18.07 3.66 -5.41
C TYR A 98 19.39 3.79 -4.62
N ASP A 99 19.60 2.95 -3.62
CA ASP A 99 20.84 2.92 -2.83
C ASP A 99 22.05 2.53 -3.70
N LEU A 100 21.87 1.58 -4.64
CA LEU A 100 22.90 1.21 -5.61
C LEU A 100 23.23 2.39 -6.56
N MET A 101 22.22 3.15 -6.99
CA MET A 101 22.41 4.33 -7.82
C MET A 101 23.08 5.48 -7.05
N LEU A 102 22.75 5.66 -5.77
CA LEU A 102 23.36 6.64 -4.86
C LEU A 102 24.80 6.32 -4.51
N ALA A 103 25.12 5.03 -4.33
CA ALA A 103 26.49 4.56 -4.10
C ALA A 103 27.43 4.99 -5.24
N GLY A 104 26.88 5.37 -6.39
CA GLY A 104 27.62 5.97 -7.49
C GLY A 104 28.53 4.97 -8.18
N TYR A 105 29.56 5.48 -8.85
CA TYR A 105 30.61 4.64 -9.43
C TYR A 105 31.49 4.07 -8.33
N ARG A 106 31.89 2.81 -8.47
CA ARG A 106 32.80 2.19 -7.51
C ARG A 106 34.19 2.85 -7.57
N ASP A 107 34.91 2.84 -6.46
CA ASP A 107 36.28 3.38 -6.40
C ASP A 107 37.19 2.73 -7.45
N GLU A 108 36.98 1.45 -7.74
CA GLU A 108 37.73 0.72 -8.78
C GLU A 108 37.47 1.27 -10.19
N GLU A 109 36.24 1.71 -10.49
CA GLU A 109 35.89 2.30 -11.79
C GLU A 109 36.51 3.69 -11.95
N ILE A 110 36.53 4.48 -10.86
CA ILE A 110 37.21 5.78 -10.82
C ILE A 110 38.72 5.57 -10.98
N ALA A 111 39.30 4.58 -10.32
CA ALA A 111 40.72 4.24 -10.45
C ALA A 111 41.08 3.80 -11.87
N GLN A 112 40.24 3.00 -12.52
CA GLN A 112 40.41 2.60 -13.92
C GLN A 112 40.35 3.82 -14.86
N ALA A 113 39.38 4.72 -14.69
CA ALA A 113 39.29 5.95 -15.47
C ALA A 113 40.52 6.86 -15.24
N ALA A 114 41.02 6.95 -14.01
CA ALA A 114 42.24 7.70 -13.70
C ALA A 114 43.48 7.09 -14.34
N ALA A 115 43.57 5.75 -14.40
CA ALA A 115 44.64 5.06 -15.11
C ALA A 115 44.59 5.33 -16.63
N ALA A 116 43.40 5.35 -17.23
CA ALA A 116 43.22 5.70 -18.63
C ALA A 116 43.66 7.15 -18.94
N VAL A 117 43.37 8.11 -18.05
CA VAL A 117 43.87 9.48 -18.16
C VAL A 117 45.40 9.52 -18.13
N LYS A 118 46.04 8.79 -17.20
CA LYS A 118 47.52 8.72 -17.13
C LYS A 118 48.12 8.13 -18.42
N GLN A 119 47.50 7.10 -18.98
CA GLN A 119 47.94 6.50 -20.25
C GLN A 119 47.82 7.50 -21.41
N ALA A 120 46.69 8.19 -21.52
CA ALA A 120 46.47 9.19 -22.56
C ALA A 120 47.41 10.40 -22.41
N GLN A 121 47.73 10.78 -21.17
CA GLN A 121 48.69 11.84 -20.88
C GLN A 121 50.09 11.47 -21.37
N ALA A 122 50.55 10.25 -21.06
CA ALA A 122 51.85 9.77 -21.52
C ALA A 122 51.94 9.74 -23.06
N ALA A 123 50.85 9.34 -23.74
CA ALA A 123 50.78 9.36 -25.20
C ALA A 123 50.84 10.79 -25.77
N TYR A 124 50.12 11.74 -25.15
CA TYR A 124 50.18 13.15 -25.51
C TYR A 124 51.58 13.75 -25.30
N ASP A 125 52.21 13.48 -24.16
CA ASP A 125 53.55 13.99 -23.84
C ASP A 125 54.58 13.46 -24.85
N TYR A 126 54.48 12.19 -25.23
CA TYR A 126 55.31 11.62 -26.29
C TYR A 126 55.10 12.34 -27.64
N ALA A 127 53.85 12.51 -28.06
CA ALA A 127 53.51 13.16 -29.33
C ALA A 127 53.92 14.64 -29.34
N GLN A 128 53.77 15.34 -28.21
CA GLN A 128 54.18 16.72 -28.05
C GLN A 128 55.70 16.86 -28.12
N ASN A 129 56.44 15.99 -27.45
CA ASN A 129 57.90 15.96 -27.52
C ASN A 129 58.39 15.62 -28.93
N PHE A 130 57.72 14.70 -29.63
CA PHE A 130 58.01 14.38 -31.01
C PHE A 130 57.77 15.59 -31.94
N TYR A 131 56.62 16.26 -31.82
CA TYR A 131 56.33 17.48 -32.56
C TYR A 131 57.37 18.59 -32.30
N ASN A 132 57.78 18.79 -31.04
CA ASN A 132 58.80 19.77 -30.68
C ASN A 132 60.16 19.47 -31.36
N ARG A 133 60.56 18.18 -31.41
CA ARG A 133 61.77 17.75 -32.14
C ARG A 133 61.65 18.03 -33.63
N GLN A 134 60.53 17.67 -34.26
CA GLN A 134 60.28 17.91 -35.68
C GLN A 134 60.28 19.41 -36.00
N GLN A 135 59.70 20.25 -35.13
CA GLN A 135 59.73 21.70 -35.31
C GLN A 135 61.16 22.27 -35.28
N GLY A 136 62.03 21.73 -34.42
CA GLY A 136 63.46 22.06 -34.41
C GLY A 136 64.16 21.69 -35.71
N LEU A 137 63.93 20.46 -36.21
CA LEU A 137 64.51 19.98 -37.47
C LEU A 137 63.98 20.73 -38.69
N TRP A 138 62.73 21.18 -38.68
CA TRP A 138 62.15 22.02 -39.73
C TRP A 138 62.81 23.40 -39.79
N LYS A 139 63.12 24.01 -38.64
CA LYS A 139 63.89 25.27 -38.58
C LYS A 139 65.28 25.10 -39.18
N SER A 140 65.89 23.92 -39.01
CA SER A 140 67.15 23.54 -39.64
C SER A 140 67.01 23.02 -41.09
N ARG A 141 65.81 23.10 -41.69
CA ARG A 141 65.48 22.63 -43.06
C ARG A 141 65.83 21.16 -43.34
N THR A 142 65.78 20.30 -42.32
CA THR A 142 66.22 18.90 -42.39
C THR A 142 65.08 17.91 -42.66
N ILE A 143 63.81 18.33 -42.52
CA ILE A 143 62.62 17.51 -42.76
C ILE A 143 61.68 18.21 -43.74
N SER A 144 60.65 17.51 -44.24
CA SER A 144 59.63 18.11 -45.11
C SER A 144 58.51 18.82 -44.32
N ALA A 145 57.75 19.68 -45.00
CA ALA A 145 56.56 20.32 -44.42
C ALA A 145 55.51 19.27 -44.02
N ASN A 146 55.35 18.23 -44.84
CA ASN A 146 54.45 17.11 -44.58
C ASN A 146 54.83 16.36 -43.29
N ASP A 147 56.11 16.18 -43.00
CA ASP A 147 56.55 15.49 -41.77
C ASP A 147 56.20 16.29 -40.51
N LEU A 148 56.34 17.62 -40.56
CA LEU A 148 55.95 18.50 -39.47
C LEU A 148 54.42 18.50 -39.28
N GLU A 149 53.67 18.51 -40.37
CA GLU A 149 52.21 18.49 -40.34
C GLU A 149 51.68 17.15 -39.80
N ASN A 150 52.28 16.03 -40.21
CA ASN A 150 51.97 14.71 -39.65
C ASN A 150 52.21 14.66 -38.14
N ALA A 151 53.33 15.22 -37.67
CA ALA A 151 53.64 15.30 -36.25
C ALA A 151 52.64 16.20 -35.49
N ARG A 152 52.23 17.32 -36.09
CA ARG A 152 51.21 18.21 -35.52
C ARG A 152 49.86 17.50 -35.38
N SER A 153 49.39 16.87 -36.46
CA SER A 153 48.12 16.11 -36.47
C SER A 153 48.14 14.97 -35.45
N SER A 154 49.27 14.27 -35.32
CA SER A 154 49.43 13.20 -34.31
C SER A 154 49.34 13.73 -32.87
N ARG A 155 49.93 14.90 -32.61
CA ARG A 155 49.84 15.59 -31.31
C ARG A 155 48.40 16.00 -31.02
N ASP A 156 47.74 16.65 -31.98
CA ASP A 156 46.37 17.14 -31.83
C ASP A 156 45.40 15.98 -31.57
N GLN A 157 45.60 14.83 -32.25
CA GLN A 157 44.85 13.61 -31.99
C GLN A 157 45.08 13.08 -30.56
N ALA A 158 46.33 13.04 -30.09
CA ALA A 158 46.64 12.60 -28.73
C ALA A 158 46.03 13.55 -27.67
N GLN A 159 46.01 14.85 -27.95
CA GLN A 159 45.39 15.86 -27.10
C GLN A 159 43.88 15.65 -26.98
N ALA A 160 43.21 15.38 -28.09
CA ALA A 160 41.77 15.10 -28.11
C ALA A 160 41.45 13.83 -27.30
N THR A 161 42.27 12.78 -27.43
CA THR A 161 42.13 11.54 -26.65
C THR A 161 42.32 11.78 -25.15
N LEU A 162 43.33 12.56 -24.75
CA LEU A 162 43.56 12.94 -23.36
C LEU A 162 42.35 13.71 -22.79
N LYS A 163 41.84 14.70 -23.53
CA LYS A 163 40.67 15.47 -23.11
C LYS A 163 39.45 14.58 -22.92
N SER A 164 39.19 13.68 -23.87
CA SER A 164 38.10 12.71 -23.77
C SER A 164 38.21 11.82 -22.52
N ALA A 165 39.41 11.31 -22.22
CA ALA A 165 39.65 10.51 -21.02
C ALA A 165 39.44 11.33 -19.72
N GLN A 166 39.88 12.59 -19.70
CA GLN A 166 39.67 13.49 -18.56
C GLN A 166 38.19 13.80 -18.35
N ASP A 167 37.45 14.03 -19.43
CA ASP A 167 36.01 14.29 -19.39
C ASP A 167 35.26 13.08 -18.82
N LYS A 168 35.65 11.87 -19.23
CA LYS A 168 35.11 10.62 -18.68
C LYS A 168 35.41 10.44 -17.20
N LEU A 169 36.62 10.75 -16.74
CA LEU A 169 36.96 10.73 -15.31
C LEU A 169 36.15 11.76 -14.52
N ARG A 170 35.93 12.96 -15.07
CA ARG A 170 35.08 13.96 -14.42
C ARG A 170 33.64 13.49 -14.31
N GLN A 171 33.10 12.85 -15.35
CA GLN A 171 31.75 12.25 -15.31
C GLN A 171 31.62 11.23 -14.16
N TYR A 172 32.63 10.39 -13.95
CA TYR A 172 32.59 9.40 -12.87
C TYR A 172 32.70 10.05 -11.49
N ARG A 173 33.45 11.15 -11.36
CA ARG A 173 33.60 11.91 -10.09
C ARG A 173 32.41 12.80 -9.77
N SER A 174 31.75 13.38 -10.77
CA SER A 174 30.55 14.21 -10.58
C SER A 174 29.30 13.40 -10.25
N GLY A 175 29.38 12.07 -10.35
CA GLY A 175 28.26 11.17 -10.09
C GLY A 175 27.15 11.28 -11.14
N ASN A 176 26.02 10.64 -10.83
CA ASN A 176 24.79 10.78 -11.61
C ASN A 176 24.23 12.19 -11.38
N ARG A 177 23.87 12.91 -12.46
CA ARG A 177 23.17 14.21 -12.35
C ARG A 177 22.00 14.08 -11.38
N GLU A 178 21.86 15.03 -10.46
CA GLU A 178 20.55 15.29 -9.83
C GLU A 178 19.57 15.54 -10.98
N GLN A 179 18.61 14.63 -11.14
CA GLN A 179 17.52 14.82 -12.10
C GLN A 179 16.52 15.78 -11.45
N ASP A 180 16.24 16.89 -12.14
CA ASP A 180 15.06 17.74 -11.91
C ASP A 180 13.77 16.93 -12.04
#